data_AF-A0A382ABW5-F1
#
_entry.id   AF-A0A382ABW5-F1
#
_cell.length_a   1.000
_cell.length_b   1.000
_cell.length_c   1.000
_cell.angle_alpha   90.00
_cell.angle_beta   90.00
_cell.angle_gamma   90.00
#
_symmetry.space_group_name_H-M   'P 1'
#
loop_
_entity.id
_entity.type
_entity.pdbx_description
1 polymer ?
#
loop_
_entity_poly.entity_id
_entity_poly.type
_entity_poly.pdbx_seq_one_letter_code
_entity_poly.pdbx_strand_id
1 'polypeptide(L)'
;VTARGRTVKVFTEKIESGESQRVPDEVIVEEPISIRLDGELIGTTMRTPGNDFELAAGFCLTEGLLHEAKIKSIRYCGQSTASEAEFNDVTVDTDGLAPKPVSRLGPASSSCGICGVEAIENLLKSLEPLVSEAFDIDTLTSVADNIQKEQDLFGVTGAVHAAMAFDRSGRSIVIREDIGRHNAVD
;
A
#
# COMPACT_ATOMS: atom_id res chain seq x y z
N VAL A 1 14.41 -10.70 13.65
CA VAL A 1 13.00 -10.32 13.85
C VAL A 1 12.21 -11.21 12.91
N THR A 2 11.46 -12.17 13.43
CA THR A 2 10.62 -13.07 12.62
C THR A 2 9.62 -12.22 11.86
N ALA A 3 9.70 -12.24 10.52
CA ALA A 3 8.74 -11.56 9.67
C ALA A 3 7.33 -12.04 10.04
N ARG A 4 6.38 -11.10 10.22
CA ARG A 4 4.98 -11.47 10.39
C ARG A 4 4.52 -12.26 9.18
N GLY A 5 3.74 -13.31 9.44
CA GLY A 5 3.09 -14.04 8.36
C GLY A 5 2.19 -13.08 7.59
N ARG A 6 2.37 -13.02 6.27
CA ARG A 6 1.47 -12.27 5.38
C ARG A 6 0.16 -13.05 5.16
N THR A 7 0.19 -14.35 5.42
CA THR A 7 -0.97 -15.25 5.34
C THR A 7 -1.13 -16.02 6.66
N VAL A 8 -2.35 -16.50 6.90
CA VAL A 8 -2.68 -17.41 8.01
C VAL A 8 -3.44 -18.61 7.45
N LYS A 9 -3.09 -19.80 7.94
CA LYS A 9 -3.79 -21.03 7.58
C LYS A 9 -5.01 -21.24 8.48
N VAL A 10 -6.17 -21.38 7.88
CA VAL A 10 -7.43 -21.66 8.56
C VAL A 10 -8.05 -22.95 8.01
N PHE A 11 -8.92 -23.59 8.78
CA PHE A 11 -9.71 -24.71 8.25
C PHE A 11 -11.05 -24.18 7.74
N THR A 12 -11.36 -24.47 6.49
CA THR A 12 -12.63 -24.14 5.84
C THR A 12 -13.44 -25.40 5.55
N GLU A 13 -14.73 -25.22 5.28
CA GLU A 13 -15.63 -26.27 4.81
C GLU A 13 -15.91 -26.04 3.32
N LYS A 14 -15.40 -26.93 2.46
CA LYS A 14 -15.61 -26.87 1.01
C LYS A 14 -16.83 -27.70 0.67
N ILE A 15 -17.82 -27.08 0.03
CA ILE A 15 -19.06 -27.74 -0.42
C ILE A 15 -19.06 -27.81 -1.94
N GLU A 16 -18.98 -29.02 -2.50
CA GLU A 16 -19.02 -29.27 -3.95
C GLU A 16 -19.99 -30.42 -4.26
N SER A 17 -20.91 -30.22 -5.21
CA SER A 17 -21.88 -31.24 -5.66
C SER A 17 -22.70 -31.90 -4.53
N GLY A 18 -22.93 -31.20 -3.41
CA GLY A 18 -23.66 -31.72 -2.25
C GLY A 18 -22.81 -32.50 -1.24
N GLU A 19 -21.51 -32.65 -1.49
CA GLU A 19 -20.55 -33.19 -0.52
C GLU A 19 -19.86 -32.06 0.24
N SER A 20 -19.53 -32.31 1.51
CA SER A 20 -18.78 -31.37 2.36
C SER A 20 -17.46 -32.01 2.80
N GLN A 21 -16.37 -31.27 2.66
CA GLN A 21 -15.04 -31.65 3.14
C GLN A 21 -14.38 -30.51 3.89
N ARG A 22 -13.80 -30.81 5.06
CA ARG A 22 -12.94 -29.87 5.79
C ARG A 22 -11.54 -29.85 5.18
N VAL A 23 -11.09 -28.69 4.72
CA VAL A 23 -9.79 -28.50 4.07
C VAL A 23 -9.06 -27.29 4.66
N PRO A 24 -7.71 -27.26 4.69
CA PRO A 24 -6.98 -26.05 5.03
C PRO A 24 -7.07 -25.04 3.87
N ASP A 25 -7.11 -23.77 4.21
CA ASP A 25 -7.07 -22.64 3.26
C ASP A 25 -6.12 -21.57 3.79
N GLU A 26 -5.55 -20.76 2.90
CA GLU A 26 -4.66 -19.65 3.26
C GLU A 26 -5.38 -18.32 3.04
N VAL A 27 -5.57 -17.60 4.14
CA VAL A 27 -6.20 -16.27 4.12
C VAL A 27 -5.13 -15.20 4.29
N ILE A 28 -5.34 -14.06 3.64
CA ILE A 28 -4.48 -12.89 3.79
C ILE A 28 -4.60 -12.31 5.20
N VAL A 29 -3.50 -11.79 5.73
CA VAL A 29 -3.51 -11.00 6.97
C VAL A 29 -3.81 -9.55 6.66
N GLU A 30 -4.76 -8.97 7.40
CA GLU A 30 -5.09 -7.56 7.39
C GLU A 30 -4.87 -6.98 8.79
N GLU A 31 -3.97 -6.01 8.92
CA GLU A 31 -3.61 -5.35 10.18
C GLU A 31 -3.64 -3.83 10.04
N PRO A 32 -4.04 -3.08 11.08
CA PRO A 32 -3.94 -1.62 11.05
C PRO A 32 -2.49 -1.16 11.11
N ILE A 33 -2.18 -0.08 10.41
CA ILE A 33 -0.95 0.69 10.55
C ILE A 33 -1.27 2.18 10.71
N SER A 34 -0.65 2.81 11.71
CA SER A 34 -0.56 4.25 11.88
C SER A 34 0.69 4.79 11.18
N ILE A 35 0.50 5.82 10.37
CA ILE A 35 1.56 6.50 9.64
C ILE A 35 1.71 7.91 10.22
N ARG A 36 2.95 8.28 10.50
CA ARG A 36 3.34 9.59 11.03
C ARG A 36 4.31 10.29 10.10
N LEU A 37 4.26 11.61 10.12
CA LEU A 37 5.24 12.50 9.49
C LEU A 37 5.86 13.37 10.58
N ASP A 38 7.18 13.27 10.75
CA ASP A 38 7.93 13.98 11.80
C ASP A 38 7.32 13.77 13.21
N GLY A 39 6.83 12.56 13.47
CA GLY A 39 6.18 12.16 14.72
C GLY A 39 4.68 12.53 14.83
N GLU A 40 4.15 13.35 13.93
CA GLU A 40 2.73 13.71 13.92
C GLU A 40 1.91 12.65 13.18
N LEU A 41 0.81 12.17 13.80
CA LEU A 41 -0.08 11.18 13.18
C LEU A 41 -0.82 11.82 12.00
N ILE A 42 -0.61 11.26 10.80
CA ILE A 42 -1.21 11.75 9.55
C ILE A 42 -2.33 10.83 9.03
N GLY A 43 -2.28 9.54 9.35
CA GLY A 43 -3.29 8.60 8.89
C GLY A 43 -3.17 7.22 9.55
N THR A 44 -4.26 6.46 9.46
CA THR A 44 -4.28 5.04 9.79
C THR A 44 -4.98 4.30 8.66
N THR A 45 -4.40 3.21 8.19
CA THR A 45 -4.98 2.34 7.14
C THR A 45 -4.87 0.87 7.57
N MET A 46 -5.67 0.01 6.95
CA MET A 46 -5.52 -1.44 7.07
C MET A 46 -4.63 -1.91 5.92
N ARG A 47 -3.68 -2.81 6.18
CA ARG A 47 -2.69 -3.29 5.20
C ARG A 47 -2.44 -4.78 5.32
N THR A 48 -1.72 -5.35 4.35
CA THR A 48 -1.05 -6.65 4.47
C THR A 48 0.39 -6.49 4.97
N PRO A 49 0.79 -7.18 6.06
CA PRO A 49 2.14 -7.00 6.61
C PRO A 49 3.31 -7.21 5.65
N GLY A 50 4.39 -6.44 5.79
CA GLY A 50 5.69 -6.73 5.15
C GLY A 50 6.43 -5.56 4.49
N ASN A 51 5.73 -4.57 3.92
CA ASN A 51 6.33 -3.46 3.15
C ASN A 51 6.03 -2.08 3.78
N ASP A 52 6.05 -2.01 5.10
CA ASP A 52 5.60 -0.83 5.87
C ASP A 52 6.26 0.48 5.53
N PHE A 53 7.57 0.45 5.34
CA PHE A 53 8.32 1.69 5.13
C PHE A 53 8.07 2.28 3.75
N GLU A 54 7.83 1.41 2.77
CA GLU A 54 7.45 1.83 1.41
C GLU A 54 6.04 2.40 1.44
N LEU A 55 5.07 1.67 2.01
CA LEU A 55 3.70 2.15 2.23
C LEU A 55 3.66 3.51 2.94
N ALA A 56 4.44 3.68 4.02
CA ALA A 56 4.50 4.95 4.75
C ALA A 56 5.09 6.09 3.92
N ALA A 57 6.12 5.81 3.11
CA ALA A 57 6.72 6.79 2.20
C ALA A 57 5.75 7.16 1.06
N GLY A 58 5.14 6.16 0.43
CA GLY A 58 4.15 6.31 -0.63
C GLY A 58 2.96 7.13 -0.16
N PHE A 59 2.37 6.77 0.98
CA PHE A 59 1.28 7.53 1.59
C PHE A 59 1.63 9.00 1.81
N CYS A 60 2.83 9.30 2.33
CA CYS A 60 3.28 10.69 2.50
C CYS A 60 3.43 11.43 1.15
N LEU A 61 3.86 10.72 0.11
CA LEU A 61 4.06 11.28 -1.23
C LEU A 61 2.73 11.50 -1.96
N THR A 62 1.85 10.51 -1.99
CA THR A 62 0.58 10.54 -2.73
C THR A 62 -0.45 11.46 -2.09
N GLU A 63 -0.41 11.64 -0.77
CA GLU A 63 -1.17 12.68 -0.06
C GLU A 63 -0.54 14.08 -0.18
N GLY A 64 0.61 14.20 -0.86
CA GLY A 64 1.28 15.50 -1.09
C GLY A 64 1.87 16.14 0.16
N LEU A 65 2.16 15.35 1.20
CA LEU A 65 2.61 15.87 2.50
C LEU A 65 4.08 16.29 2.48
N LEU A 66 4.90 15.63 1.67
CA LEU A 66 6.36 15.88 1.63
C LEU A 66 6.74 17.21 0.94
N HIS A 67 5.98 17.66 -0.07
CA HIS A 67 6.36 18.79 -0.91
C HIS A 67 7.81 18.62 -1.45
N GLU A 68 8.72 19.57 -1.19
CA GLU A 68 10.14 19.48 -1.55
C GLU A 68 11.01 18.79 -0.48
N ALA A 69 10.43 18.44 0.67
CA ALA A 69 11.17 17.84 1.78
C ALA A 69 11.61 16.42 1.43
N LYS A 70 12.88 16.12 1.73
CA LYS A 70 13.46 14.79 1.52
C LYS A 70 13.26 13.93 2.75
N ILE A 71 12.82 12.70 2.54
CA ILE A 71 12.82 11.67 3.58
C ILE A 71 14.26 11.40 4.03
N LYS A 72 14.49 11.49 5.34
CA LYS A 72 15.77 11.26 6.01
C LYS A 72 15.84 9.86 6.60
N SER A 73 14.74 9.43 7.23
CA SER A 73 14.63 8.08 7.78
C SER A 73 13.17 7.66 7.87
N ILE A 74 12.95 6.35 7.95
CA ILE A 74 11.65 5.76 8.23
C ILE A 74 11.87 4.69 9.29
N ARG A 75 11.05 4.68 10.32
CA ARG A 75 11.23 3.76 11.46
C ARG A 75 9.93 3.49 12.19
N TYR A 76 9.85 2.33 12.83
CA TYR A 76 8.76 2.01 13.73
C TYR A 76 8.84 2.86 15.01
N CYS A 77 7.69 3.33 15.48
CA CYS A 77 7.52 4.08 16.71
C CYS A 77 7.35 3.12 17.90
N GLY A 78 8.43 2.52 18.37
CA GLY A 78 8.40 1.70 19.59
C GLY A 78 8.51 2.54 20.86
N GLN A 79 7.50 2.52 21.74
CA GLN A 79 7.69 2.83 23.16
C GLN A 79 7.79 1.53 23.95
N SER A 80 9.02 1.12 24.26
CA SER A 80 9.42 0.08 25.22
C SER A 80 8.30 -0.77 25.83
N THR A 81 7.98 -1.91 25.23
CA THR A 81 8.11 -3.28 25.77
C THR A 81 7.32 -4.22 24.86
N ALA A 82 7.98 -4.74 23.82
CA ALA A 82 7.72 -6.03 23.17
C ALA A 82 6.24 -6.42 23.01
N SER A 83 5.40 -5.49 22.57
CA SER A 83 4.03 -5.81 22.16
C SER A 83 3.95 -5.83 20.64
N GLU A 84 3.12 -6.71 20.09
CA GLU A 84 2.84 -6.77 18.66
C GLU A 84 2.23 -5.46 18.13
N ALA A 85 1.78 -4.53 18.98
CA ALA A 85 1.34 -3.21 18.52
C ALA A 85 2.52 -2.31 18.04
N GLU A 86 3.77 -2.58 18.42
CA GLU A 86 4.92 -1.70 18.09
C GLU A 86 5.26 -1.65 16.58
N PHE A 87 4.91 -2.68 15.81
CA PHE A 87 5.16 -2.72 14.37
C PHE A 87 3.98 -2.20 13.53
N ASN A 88 3.00 -1.58 14.18
CA ASN A 88 1.82 -0.97 13.53
C ASN A 88 1.86 0.55 13.62
N ASP A 89 2.99 1.15 13.99
CA ASP A 89 3.17 2.59 14.04
C ASP A 89 4.51 2.94 13.39
N VAL A 90 4.49 3.67 12.27
CA VAL A 90 5.66 4.06 11.48
C VAL A 90 5.72 5.57 11.37
N THR A 91 6.91 6.14 11.56
CA THR A 91 7.17 7.55 11.25
C THR A 91 8.10 7.67 10.07
N VAL A 92 7.72 8.53 9.12
CA VAL A 92 8.57 9.12 8.09
C VAL A 92 9.14 10.41 8.67
N ASP A 93 10.45 10.56 8.61
CA ASP A 93 11.17 11.69 9.21
C ASP A 93 11.83 12.52 8.10
N THR A 94 11.59 13.83 8.11
CA THR A 94 12.14 14.82 7.20
C THR A 94 13.00 15.86 7.92
N ASP A 95 13.38 15.61 9.18
CA ASP A 95 13.94 16.59 10.12
C ASP A 95 12.99 17.81 10.34
N GLY A 96 11.67 17.61 10.23
CA GLY A 96 10.67 18.68 10.36
C GLY A 96 10.68 19.70 9.21
N LEU A 97 11.25 19.33 8.05
CA LEU A 97 11.29 20.18 6.86
C LEU A 97 9.99 20.13 6.06
N ALA A 98 9.22 19.06 6.17
CA ALA A 98 7.89 18.98 5.57
C ALA A 98 6.92 19.95 6.27
N PRO A 99 5.98 20.55 5.54
CA PRO A 99 4.94 21.38 6.15
C PRO A 99 4.18 20.59 7.22
N LYS A 100 3.87 21.25 8.34
CA LYS A 100 3.11 20.62 9.42
C LYS A 100 1.78 20.09 8.85
N PRO A 101 1.54 18.78 8.92
CA PRO A 101 0.34 18.21 8.33
C PRO A 101 -0.90 18.70 9.09
N VAL A 102 -1.93 19.09 8.35
CA VAL A 102 -3.24 19.30 8.95
C VAL A 102 -3.85 17.93 9.15
N SER A 103 -3.92 17.45 10.39
CA SER A 103 -4.44 16.12 10.70
C SER A 103 -5.83 15.93 10.10
N ARG A 104 -5.92 15.16 9.02
CA ARG A 104 -7.19 14.75 8.43
C ARG A 104 -7.56 13.39 9.02
N LEU A 105 -7.91 13.38 10.30
CA LEU A 105 -8.47 12.21 10.98
C LEU A 105 -9.89 11.98 10.49
N GLY A 106 -10.02 11.47 9.26
CA GLY A 106 -11.26 11.05 8.64
C GLY A 106 -11.11 9.65 8.05
N PRO A 107 -12.22 8.92 7.85
CA PRO A 107 -12.14 7.58 7.28
C PRO A 107 -11.53 7.64 5.87
N ALA A 108 -10.36 7.00 5.70
CA ALA A 108 -9.82 6.68 4.39
C ALA A 108 -10.66 5.55 3.80
N SER A 109 -11.63 5.90 2.94
CA SER A 109 -12.45 4.91 2.26
C SER A 109 -11.72 4.35 1.05
N SER A 110 -11.93 3.08 0.72
CA SER A 110 -11.53 2.47 -0.56
C SER A 110 -12.28 3.02 -1.78
N SER A 111 -13.06 4.08 -1.62
CA SER A 111 -13.61 4.88 -2.72
C SER A 111 -12.59 5.95 -3.10
N CYS A 112 -12.45 6.26 -4.38
CA CYS A 112 -11.66 7.38 -4.90
C CYS A 112 -12.28 8.74 -4.51
N GLY A 113 -12.69 8.90 -3.23
CA GLY A 113 -13.66 9.83 -2.67
C GLY A 113 -13.25 11.31 -2.69
N ILE A 114 -12.87 11.79 -3.86
CA ILE A 114 -12.74 13.18 -4.26
C ILE A 114 -13.85 13.46 -5.29
N CYS A 115 -15.10 13.16 -4.93
CA CYS A 115 -16.25 13.46 -5.77
C CYS A 115 -16.75 14.87 -5.47
N GLY A 116 -16.01 15.89 -5.90
CA GLY A 116 -16.41 17.29 -5.84
C GLY A 116 -15.65 18.12 -6.87
N VAL A 117 -16.35 18.95 -7.65
CA VAL A 117 -15.76 19.80 -8.70
C VAL A 117 -14.69 20.75 -8.11
N GLU A 118 -14.93 21.31 -6.92
CA GLU A 118 -13.95 22.12 -6.19
C GLU A 118 -12.66 21.35 -5.83
N ALA A 119 -12.79 20.04 -5.59
CA ALA A 119 -11.66 19.20 -5.25
C ALA A 119 -10.81 18.84 -6.48
N ILE A 120 -11.42 18.76 -7.67
CA ILE A 120 -10.69 18.62 -8.95
C ILE A 120 -9.91 19.90 -9.27
N GLU A 121 -10.52 21.09 -9.10
CA GLU A 121 -9.82 22.35 -9.35
C GLU A 121 -8.60 22.54 -8.43
N ASN A 122 -8.71 22.13 -7.17
CA ASN A 122 -7.59 22.17 -6.24
C ASN A 122 -6.52 21.13 -6.58
N LEU A 123 -6.92 19.92 -7.00
CA LEU A 123 -5.98 18.91 -7.47
C LEU A 123 -5.20 19.38 -8.71
N LEU A 124 -5.87 20.01 -9.67
CA LEU A 124 -5.20 20.53 -10.88
C LEU A 124 -4.15 21.60 -10.57
N LYS A 125 -4.26 22.33 -9.45
CA LYS A 125 -3.25 23.32 -9.02
C LYS A 125 -1.98 22.67 -8.46
N SER A 126 -2.05 21.42 -8.00
CA SER A 126 -0.92 20.70 -7.41
C SER A 126 -0.27 19.68 -8.35
N LEU A 127 -0.78 19.52 -9.57
CA LEU A 127 -0.26 18.58 -10.56
C LEU A 127 0.62 19.30 -11.59
N GLU A 128 1.80 18.73 -11.84
CA GLU A 128 2.67 19.15 -12.94
C GLU A 128 2.47 18.24 -14.16
N PRO A 129 2.45 18.78 -15.39
CA PRO A 129 2.36 17.95 -16.60
C PRO A 129 3.55 17.01 -16.71
N LEU A 130 3.28 15.71 -16.75
CA LEU A 130 4.29 14.70 -17.02
C LEU A 130 4.63 14.69 -18.53
N VAL A 131 5.89 15.01 -18.87
CA VAL A 131 6.40 14.82 -20.22
C VAL A 131 6.90 13.39 -20.36
N SER A 132 6.15 12.55 -21.08
CA SER A 132 6.52 11.16 -21.35
C SER A 132 6.19 10.79 -22.79
N GLU A 133 6.91 9.81 -23.35
CA GLU A 133 6.54 9.22 -24.63
C GLU A 133 5.59 8.04 -24.38
N ALA A 134 4.66 7.80 -25.30
CA ALA A 134 3.73 6.69 -25.20
C ALA A 134 4.46 5.34 -25.13
N PHE A 135 3.88 4.38 -24.41
CA PHE A 135 4.31 2.99 -24.47
C PHE A 135 3.75 2.33 -25.73
N ASP A 136 4.48 1.33 -26.23
CA ASP A 136 3.94 0.42 -27.24
C ASP A 136 2.84 -0.45 -26.63
N ILE A 137 1.79 -0.73 -27.41
CA ILE A 137 0.61 -1.43 -26.91
C ILE A 137 0.95 -2.89 -26.58
N ASP A 138 1.82 -3.50 -27.37
CA ASP A 138 2.28 -4.88 -27.17
C ASP A 138 3.06 -5.02 -25.86
N THR A 139 3.86 -4.01 -25.51
CA THR A 139 4.54 -3.94 -24.20
C THR A 139 3.52 -3.90 -23.06
N LEU A 140 2.48 -3.04 -23.17
CA LEU A 140 1.45 -2.93 -22.13
C LEU A 140 0.66 -4.22 -21.95
N THR A 141 0.24 -4.86 -23.06
CA THR A 141 -0.46 -6.13 -23.02
C THR A 141 0.42 -7.24 -22.44
N SER A 142 1.70 -7.29 -22.83
CA SER A 142 2.66 -8.25 -22.26
C SER A 142 2.82 -8.07 -20.75
N VAL A 143 2.88 -6.83 -20.24
CA VAL A 143 2.95 -6.59 -18.78
C VAL A 143 1.66 -7.06 -18.11
N ALA A 144 0.49 -6.72 -18.66
CA ALA A 144 -0.80 -7.13 -18.12
C ALA A 144 -0.97 -8.67 -18.07
N ASP A 145 -0.49 -9.38 -19.08
CA ASP A 145 -0.55 -10.85 -19.14
C ASP A 145 0.42 -11.54 -18.17
N ASN A 146 1.50 -10.85 -17.78
CA ASN A 146 2.56 -11.42 -16.96
C ASN A 146 2.49 -11.03 -15.48
N ILE A 147 1.83 -9.91 -15.12
CA ILE A 147 1.78 -9.42 -13.74
C ILE A 147 1.26 -10.47 -12.76
N GLN A 148 0.27 -11.27 -13.16
CA GLN A 148 -0.32 -12.31 -12.30
C GLN A 148 0.71 -13.37 -11.89
N LYS A 149 1.75 -13.61 -12.69
CA LYS A 149 2.81 -14.60 -12.40
C LYS A 149 3.78 -14.11 -11.33
N GLU A 150 3.79 -12.82 -11.05
CA GLU A 150 4.64 -12.17 -10.04
C GLU A 150 3.86 -11.85 -8.75
N GLN A 151 2.59 -12.24 -8.67
CA GLN A 151 1.72 -12.02 -7.52
C GLN A 151 1.71 -13.25 -6.59
N ASP A 152 2.73 -13.35 -5.74
CA ASP A 152 2.92 -14.47 -4.81
C ASP A 152 1.74 -14.61 -3.84
N LEU A 153 1.26 -13.50 -3.26
CA LEU A 153 0.16 -13.53 -2.30
C LEU A 153 -1.19 -13.75 -2.97
N PHE A 154 -1.44 -13.14 -4.14
CA PHE A 154 -2.67 -13.39 -4.88
C PHE A 154 -2.77 -14.86 -5.31
N GLY A 155 -1.66 -15.44 -5.76
CA GLY A 155 -1.61 -16.85 -6.15
C GLY A 155 -2.01 -17.82 -5.04
N VAL A 156 -1.77 -17.43 -3.78
CA VAL A 156 -2.10 -18.25 -2.60
C VAL A 156 -3.47 -17.92 -2.01
N THR A 157 -3.85 -16.65 -1.97
CA THR A 157 -5.02 -16.18 -1.19
C THR A 157 -6.17 -15.64 -2.05
N GLY A 158 -5.90 -15.22 -3.28
CA GLY A 158 -6.85 -14.53 -4.15
C GLY A 158 -7.37 -13.18 -3.61
N ALA A 159 -6.80 -12.64 -2.54
CA ALA A 159 -7.41 -11.60 -1.71
C ALA A 159 -6.62 -10.28 -1.67
N VAL A 160 -5.72 -10.05 -2.62
CA VAL A 160 -4.88 -8.83 -2.69
C VAL A 160 -4.96 -8.14 -4.04
N HIS A 161 -4.61 -6.86 -4.05
CA HIS A 161 -4.28 -6.10 -5.23
C HIS A 161 -2.77 -6.06 -5.43
N ALA A 162 -2.34 -5.71 -6.64
CA ALA A 162 -0.94 -5.43 -6.92
C ALA A 162 -0.75 -4.13 -7.69
N ALA A 163 0.36 -3.44 -7.45
CA ALA A 163 0.88 -2.41 -8.33
C ALA A 163 2.30 -2.78 -8.77
N MET A 164 2.63 -2.51 -10.03
CA MET A 164 3.92 -2.81 -10.62
C MET A 164 4.48 -1.57 -11.30
N ALA A 165 5.74 -1.24 -10.98
CA ALA A 165 6.54 -0.36 -11.81
C ALA A 165 7.37 -1.23 -12.77
N PHE A 166 7.40 -0.85 -14.04
CA PHE A 166 8.12 -1.55 -15.09
C PHE A 166 8.84 -0.55 -16.00
N ASP A 167 9.93 -1.00 -16.64
CA ASP A 167 10.71 -0.16 -17.54
C ASP A 167 10.11 -0.12 -18.97
N ARG A 168 10.76 0.61 -19.89
CA ARG A 168 10.31 0.74 -21.29
C ARG A 168 10.25 -0.56 -22.07
N SER A 169 10.94 -1.60 -21.62
CA SER A 169 10.88 -2.94 -22.23
C SER A 169 9.75 -3.81 -21.69
N GLY A 170 8.99 -3.32 -20.70
CA GLY A 170 7.96 -4.11 -20.01
C GLY A 170 8.53 -5.00 -18.92
N ARG A 171 9.80 -4.84 -18.56
CA ARG A 171 10.42 -5.61 -17.48
C ARG A 171 10.04 -5.01 -16.13
N SER A 172 9.53 -5.87 -15.24
CA SER A 172 9.23 -5.55 -13.85
C SER A 172 10.47 -4.99 -13.14
N ILE A 173 10.31 -3.81 -12.51
CA ILE A 173 11.29 -3.19 -11.63
C ILE A 173 10.93 -3.53 -10.18
N VAL A 174 9.66 -3.34 -9.83
CA VAL A 174 9.12 -3.67 -8.52
C VAL A 174 7.64 -4.00 -8.63
N ILE A 175 7.20 -4.99 -7.87
CA ILE A 175 5.80 -5.30 -7.63
C ILE A 175 5.52 -5.26 -6.13
N ARG A 176 4.37 -4.70 -5.76
CA ARG A 176 3.85 -4.71 -4.39
C ARG A 176 2.44 -5.22 -4.36
N GLU A 177 2.16 -6.01 -3.33
CA GLU A 177 0.85 -6.61 -3.08
C GLU A 177 0.35 -6.18 -1.71
N ASP A 178 -0.91 -5.78 -1.66
CA ASP A 178 -1.61 -5.40 -0.44
C ASP A 178 -3.12 -5.67 -0.58
N ILE A 179 -3.80 -5.93 0.53
CA ILE A 179 -5.26 -6.05 0.55
C ILE A 179 -5.95 -4.76 0.06
N GLY A 180 -5.33 -3.60 0.25
CA GLY A 180 -5.80 -2.31 -0.26
C GLY A 180 -5.09 -1.92 -1.56
N ARG A 181 -5.84 -1.64 -2.63
CA ARG A 181 -5.25 -1.21 -3.92
C ARG A 181 -4.44 0.09 -3.85
N HIS A 182 -4.81 1.02 -2.96
CA HIS A 182 -4.09 2.28 -2.79
C HIS A 182 -2.75 2.00 -2.09
N ASN A 183 -2.76 1.19 -1.02
CA ASN A 183 -1.57 0.74 -0.33
C ASN A 183 -0.62 -0.10 -1.22
N ALA A 184 -1.13 -0.75 -2.27
CA ALA A 184 -0.26 -1.46 -3.21
C ALA A 184 0.52 -0.49 -4.12
N VAL A 185 -0.05 0.70 -4.40
CA VAL A 185 0.59 1.77 -5.18
C VAL A 185 1.52 2.61 -4.32
N ASP A 186 1.11 2.89 -3.08
CA ASP A 186 1.91 3.57 -2.06
C ASP A 186 3.12 2.69 -1.62
#